data_AF-A0A3P7P3B0-F1
#
_entry.id   AF-A0A3P7P3B0-F1
#
_cell.length_a   1.000
_cell.length_b   1.000
_cell.length_c   1.000
_cell.angle_alpha   90.00
_cell.angle_beta   90.00
_cell.angle_gamma   90.00
#
_symmetry.space_group_name_H-M   'P 1'
#
loop_
_entity.id
_entity.type
_entity.pdbx_description
1 polymer ?
#
loop_
_entity_poly.entity_id
_entity_poly.type
_entity_poly.pdbx_seq_one_letter_code
_entity_poly.pdbx_strand_id
1 'polypeptide(L)'
;MQHRSQPIRYFCVTCNVAICSECTQVDHVAPTHQYELICDVTEKQMAIMEALVQEARLKHSELLEMYKMVDAAQNRLSSSLTRAHQNVDEAAQTLMRIIEENRRQVIKDLDNAYSAKQLQLTVIDKKV
;
A
#
# COMPACT_ATOMS: atom_id res chain seq x y z
N MET A 1 41.06 -18.14 -18.84
CA MET A 1 41.25 -17.03 -19.82
C MET A 1 42.58 -17.18 -20.57
N GLN A 2 42.84 -18.33 -21.22
CA GLN A 2 44.16 -18.65 -21.78
C GLN A 2 44.36 -18.23 -23.26
N HIS A 3 43.34 -17.70 -23.94
CA HIS A 3 43.40 -17.36 -25.38
C HIS A 3 43.00 -15.90 -25.69
N ARG A 4 43.36 -14.94 -24.81
CA ARG A 4 42.97 -13.52 -24.93
C ARG A 4 43.44 -12.80 -26.22
N SER A 5 44.45 -13.33 -26.90
CA SER A 5 45.01 -12.76 -28.13
C SER A 5 44.37 -13.28 -29.42
N GLN A 6 43.50 -14.30 -29.35
CA GLN A 6 42.84 -14.86 -30.53
C GLN A 6 41.53 -14.15 -30.86
N PRO A 7 41.17 -14.02 -32.15
CA PRO A 7 39.89 -13.47 -32.53
C PRO A 7 38.76 -14.38 -32.07
N ILE A 8 37.85 -13.83 -31.29
CA ILE A 8 36.64 -14.50 -30.82
C ILE A 8 35.69 -14.63 -32.01
N ARG A 9 35.25 -15.85 -32.32
CA ARG A 9 34.43 -16.15 -33.51
C ARG A 9 33.15 -16.92 -33.22
N TYR A 10 33.07 -17.59 -32.07
CA TYR A 10 31.95 -18.45 -31.70
C TYR A 10 31.32 -18.00 -30.39
N PHE A 11 30.02 -18.25 -30.23
CA PHE A 11 29.27 -18.01 -29.01
C PHE A 11 28.83 -19.35 -28.44
N CYS A 12 29.27 -19.68 -27.23
CA CYS A 12 28.79 -20.86 -26.52
C CYS A 12 27.43 -20.55 -25.92
N VAL A 13 26.37 -21.16 -26.45
CA VAL A 13 24.99 -20.99 -25.98
C VAL A 13 24.82 -21.59 -24.59
N THR A 14 25.48 -22.72 -24.32
CA THR A 14 25.40 -23.41 -23.01
C THR A 14 26.00 -22.59 -21.88
N CYS A 15 27.10 -21.88 -22.14
CA CYS A 15 27.82 -21.10 -21.14
C CYS A 15 27.52 -19.59 -21.22
N ASN A 16 26.77 -19.16 -22.23
CA ASN A 16 26.44 -17.75 -22.52
C ASN A 16 27.67 -16.83 -22.63
N VAL A 17 28.74 -17.30 -23.28
CA VAL A 17 30.02 -16.57 -23.43
C VAL A 17 30.56 -16.64 -24.85
N ALA A 18 31.24 -15.58 -25.27
CA ALA A 18 31.94 -15.52 -26.54
C ALA A 18 33.32 -16.21 -26.42
N ILE A 19 33.62 -17.13 -27.34
CA ILE A 19 34.79 -18.03 -27.30
C ILE A 19 35.57 -18.01 -28.64
N CYS A 20 36.87 -18.33 -28.58
CA CYS A 20 37.70 -18.52 -29.79
C CYS A 20 37.62 -19.97 -30.31
N SER A 21 38.22 -20.23 -31.47
CA SER A 21 38.23 -21.57 -32.09
C SER A 21 39.02 -22.63 -31.30
N GLU A 22 39.98 -22.22 -30.47
CA GLU A 22 40.71 -23.14 -29.60
C GLU A 22 39.87 -23.54 -28.39
N CYS A 23 39.08 -22.59 -27.85
CA CYS A 23 38.17 -22.88 -26.74
C CYS A 23 37.14 -23.97 -27.07
N THR A 24 36.73 -24.14 -28.33
CA THR A 24 35.83 -25.23 -28.75
C THR A 24 36.50 -26.62 -28.73
N GLN A 25 37.84 -26.68 -28.67
CA GLN A 25 38.59 -27.95 -28.68
C GLN A 25 39.05 -28.38 -27.28
N VAL A 26 39.12 -27.45 -26.33
CA VAL A 26 39.66 -27.72 -24.98
C VAL A 26 38.56 -27.67 -23.92
N ASP A 27 37.89 -26.52 -23.79
CA ASP A 27 36.97 -26.24 -22.67
C ASP A 27 35.48 -26.31 -23.07
N HIS A 28 35.17 -26.12 -24.35
CA HIS A 28 33.81 -26.08 -24.90
C HIS A 28 33.61 -27.07 -26.04
N VAL A 29 33.99 -28.33 -25.77
CA VAL A 29 33.94 -29.42 -26.76
C VAL A 29 32.51 -29.88 -27.02
N ALA A 30 32.15 -30.02 -28.30
CA ALA A 30 30.89 -30.63 -28.70
C ALA A 30 30.92 -32.15 -28.47
N PRO A 31 29.83 -32.80 -28.02
CA PRO A 31 28.46 -32.26 -27.87
C PRO A 31 28.17 -31.64 -26.50
N THR A 32 29.14 -31.62 -25.58
CA THR A 32 28.93 -31.19 -24.19
C THR A 32 28.48 -29.73 -24.09
N HIS A 33 29.06 -28.85 -24.92
CA HIS A 33 28.64 -27.46 -25.06
C HIS A 33 28.18 -27.18 -26.50
N GLN A 34 27.00 -26.56 -26.64
CA GLN A 34 26.49 -26.09 -27.93
C GLN A 34 27.02 -24.68 -28.19
N TYR A 35 27.64 -24.48 -29.36
CA TYR A 35 28.17 -23.19 -29.79
C TYR A 35 27.81 -22.92 -31.25
N GLU A 36 27.63 -21.63 -31.58
CA GLU A 36 27.24 -21.14 -32.91
C GLU A 36 28.18 -19.99 -33.30
N LEU A 37 28.23 -19.59 -34.58
CA LEU A 37 29.02 -18.42 -34.97
C LEU A 37 28.43 -17.15 -34.36
N ILE A 38 29.29 -16.26 -33.87
CA ILE A 38 28.83 -15.00 -33.26
C ILE A 38 27.95 -14.20 -34.22
N CYS A 39 28.31 -14.15 -35.50
CA CYS A 39 27.52 -13.45 -36.52
C CYS A 39 26.07 -13.94 -36.60
N ASP A 40 25.84 -15.24 -36.40
CA ASP A 40 24.51 -15.85 -36.54
C ASP A 40 23.64 -15.65 -35.28
N VAL A 41 24.28 -15.45 -34.13
CA VAL A 41 23.61 -15.35 -32.82
C VAL A 41 23.43 -13.90 -32.35
N THR A 42 24.22 -12.96 -32.87
CA THR A 42 24.26 -11.57 -32.39
C THR A 42 22.91 -10.88 -32.52
N GLU A 43 22.26 -10.96 -33.68
CA GLU A 43 20.96 -10.31 -33.91
C GLU A 43 19.88 -10.92 -33.02
N LYS A 44 19.85 -12.24 -32.90
CA LYS A 44 18.89 -12.96 -32.05
C LYS A 44 19.05 -12.58 -30.58
N GLN A 45 20.28 -12.51 -30.06
CA GLN A 45 20.50 -12.14 -28.67
C GLN A 45 20.26 -10.67 -28.40
N MET A 46 20.57 -9.79 -29.34
CA MET A 46 20.24 -8.37 -29.23
C MET A 46 18.71 -8.18 -29.16
N ALA A 47 17.95 -8.87 -30.02
CA ALA A 47 16.49 -8.83 -29.99
C ALA A 47 15.90 -9.36 -28.67
N ILE A 48 16.43 -10.46 -28.12
CA ILE A 48 16.00 -11.00 -26.82
C ILE A 48 16.30 -10.00 -25.69
N MET A 49 17.51 -9.42 -25.68
CA MET A 49 17.88 -8.42 -24.68
C MET A 49 16.99 -7.18 -24.75
N GLU A 50 16.70 -6.68 -25.95
CA GLU A 50 15.78 -5.56 -26.15
C GLU A 50 14.38 -5.88 -25.63
N ALA A 51 13.84 -7.06 -25.97
CA ALA A 51 12.54 -7.50 -25.48
C ALA A 51 12.49 -7.57 -23.94
N LEU A 52 13.50 -8.16 -23.31
CA LEU A 52 13.59 -8.25 -21.84
C LEU A 52 13.69 -6.86 -21.19
N VAL A 53 14.45 -5.94 -21.78
CA VAL A 53 14.55 -4.55 -21.28
C VAL A 53 13.21 -3.84 -21.41
N GLN A 54 12.49 -4.01 -22.52
CA GLN A 54 11.16 -3.42 -22.69
C GLN A 54 10.16 -3.99 -21.69
N GLU A 55 10.14 -5.31 -21.50
CA GLU A 55 9.29 -5.96 -20.50
C GLU A 55 9.59 -5.46 -19.08
N ALA A 56 10.87 -5.34 -18.72
CA ALA A 56 11.29 -4.81 -17.43
C ALA A 56 10.83 -3.36 -17.22
N ARG A 57 10.90 -2.52 -18.27
CA ARG A 57 10.42 -1.13 -18.22
C ARG A 57 8.91 -1.06 -18.03
N LEU A 58 8.15 -1.90 -18.73
CA LEU A 58 6.69 -1.98 -18.58
C LEU A 58 6.31 -2.40 -17.17
N LYS A 59 6.88 -3.51 -16.67
CA LYS A 59 6.66 -3.98 -15.29
C LYS A 59 7.04 -2.93 -14.25
N HIS A 60 8.12 -2.18 -14.47
CA HIS A 60 8.50 -1.09 -13.59
C HIS A 60 7.45 0.03 -13.56
N SER A 61 6.94 0.42 -14.73
CA SER A 61 5.86 1.41 -14.83
C SER A 61 4.58 0.94 -14.15
N GLU A 62 4.19 -0.32 -14.33
CA GLU A 62 3.02 -0.90 -13.68
C GLU A 62 3.17 -0.92 -12.14
N LEU A 63 4.34 -1.30 -11.63
CA LEU A 63 4.62 -1.29 -10.19
C LEU A 63 4.54 0.12 -9.60
N LEU A 64 5.06 1.12 -10.31
CA LEU A 64 4.95 2.52 -9.87
C LEU A 64 3.48 2.97 -9.78
N GLU A 65 2.65 2.55 -10.73
CA GLU A 65 1.23 2.90 -10.70
C GLU A 65 0.49 2.16 -9.57
N MET A 66 0.75 0.86 -9.39
CA MET A 66 0.21 0.11 -8.26
C MET A 66 0.61 0.74 -6.92
N TYR A 67 1.86 1.19 -6.79
CA TYR A 67 2.32 1.88 -5.57
C TYR A 67 1.51 3.14 -5.28
N LYS A 68 1.27 3.98 -6.29
CA LYS A 68 0.41 5.17 -6.14
C LYS A 68 -1.01 4.81 -5.73
N MET A 69 -1.57 3.73 -6.29
CA MET A 69 -2.91 3.26 -5.92
C MET A 69 -2.97 2.82 -4.45
N VAL A 70 -1.95 2.10 -3.98
CA VAL A 70 -1.84 1.67 -2.58
C VAL A 70 -1.70 2.87 -1.65
N ASP A 71 -0.85 3.84 -2.00
CA ASP A 71 -0.68 5.06 -1.21
C ASP A 71 -2.00 5.86 -1.11
N ALA A 72 -2.70 6.01 -2.23
CA ALA A 72 -4.02 6.65 -2.26
C ALA A 72 -5.05 5.90 -1.41
N ALA A 73 -5.05 4.56 -1.44
CA ALA A 73 -5.93 3.74 -0.61
C ALA A 73 -5.60 3.90 0.88
N GLN A 74 -4.32 3.92 1.25
CA GLN A 74 -3.86 4.12 2.61
C GLN A 74 -4.27 5.49 3.16
N ASN A 75 -4.11 6.55 2.36
CA ASN A 75 -4.54 7.90 2.72
C ASN A 75 -6.05 8.00 2.93
N ARG A 76 -6.85 7.34 2.07
CA ARG A 76 -8.30 7.25 2.22
C ARG A 76 -8.69 6.50 3.50
N LEU A 77 -8.04 5.38 3.79
CA LEU A 77 -8.31 4.58 4.98
C LEU A 77 -8.00 5.36 6.25
N SER A 78 -6.83 6.00 6.32
CA SER A 78 -6.43 6.87 7.44
C SER A 78 -7.43 8.00 7.66
N SER A 79 -7.82 8.70 6.58
CA SER A 79 -8.82 9.78 6.65
C SER A 79 -10.19 9.27 7.12
N SER A 80 -10.58 8.07 6.69
CA SER A 80 -11.85 7.44 7.10
C SER A 80 -11.83 7.06 8.58
N LEU A 81 -10.71 6.53 9.07
CA LEU A 81 -10.55 6.16 10.48
C LEU A 81 -10.62 7.39 11.39
N THR A 82 -9.88 8.45 11.07
CA THR A 82 -9.93 9.71 11.82
C THR A 82 -11.33 10.29 11.88
N ARG A 83 -12.05 10.28 10.75
CA ARG A 83 -13.45 10.74 10.68
C ARG A 83 -14.38 9.87 11.51
N ALA A 84 -14.20 8.55 11.49
CA ALA A 84 -15.00 7.63 12.29
C ALA A 84 -14.81 7.89 13.79
N HIS A 85 -13.57 8.10 14.25
CA HIS A 85 -13.29 8.49 15.63
C HIS A 85 -13.96 9.81 16.00
N GLN A 86 -13.80 10.85 15.17
CA GLN A 86 -14.46 12.15 15.39
C GLN A 86 -15.98 12.02 15.49
N ASN A 87 -16.61 11.27 14.58
CA ASN A 87 -18.06 11.04 14.59
C ASN A 87 -18.52 10.35 15.87
N VAL A 88 -17.78 9.35 16.36
CA VAL A 88 -18.10 8.66 17.62
C VAL A 88 -18.01 9.61 18.80
N ASP A 89 -16.94 10.40 18.88
CA ASP A 89 -16.75 11.37 19.96
C ASP A 89 -17.81 12.47 19.95
N GLU A 90 -18.14 13.03 18.79
CA GLU A 90 -19.19 14.04 18.62
C GLU A 90 -20.57 13.49 19.00
N ALA A 91 -20.88 12.27 18.59
CA ALA A 91 -22.14 11.61 18.94
C ALA A 91 -22.25 11.38 20.45
N ALA A 92 -21.18 10.89 21.08
CA ALA A 92 -21.12 10.68 22.53
C ALA A 92 -21.29 12.01 23.28
N GLN A 93 -20.58 13.06 22.87
CA GLN A 93 -20.70 14.40 23.47
C GLN A 93 -22.11 14.98 23.33
N THR A 94 -22.75 14.76 22.19
CA THR A 94 -24.13 15.21 21.95
C THR A 94 -25.10 14.49 22.87
N LEU A 95 -24.99 13.18 23.01
CA LEU A 95 -25.83 12.40 23.93
C LEU A 95 -25.62 12.83 25.39
N MET A 96 -24.37 13.03 25.81
CA MET A 96 -24.06 13.55 27.15
C MET A 96 -24.70 14.92 27.40
N ARG A 97 -24.66 15.82 26.41
CA ARG A 97 -25.28 17.15 26.52
C ARG A 97 -26.80 17.05 26.71
N ILE A 98 -27.47 16.19 25.93
CA ILE A 98 -28.92 15.96 26.03
C ILE A 98 -29.29 15.39 27.39
N ILE A 99 -28.54 14.40 27.89
CA ILE A 99 -28.77 13.80 29.20
C ILE A 99 -28.65 14.86 30.30
N GLU A 100 -27.61 15.69 30.23
CA GLU A 100 -27.35 16.71 31.22
C GLU A 100 -28.40 17.85 31.19
N GLU A 101 -28.90 18.20 30.00
CA GLU A 101 -30.00 19.16 29.85
C GLU A 101 -31.30 18.63 30.44
N ASN A 102 -31.66 17.38 30.15
CA ASN A 102 -32.81 16.71 30.74
C ASN A 102 -32.69 16.62 32.27
N ARG A 103 -31.49 16.30 32.79
CA ARG A 103 -31.22 16.27 34.23
C ARG A 103 -31.51 17.63 34.88
N ARG A 104 -31.00 18.71 34.30
CA ARG A 104 -31.25 20.07 34.79
C ARG A 104 -32.73 20.43 34.76
N GLN A 105 -33.44 20.05 33.71
CA GLN A 105 -34.87 20.31 33.58
C GLN A 105 -35.68 19.58 34.66
N VAL A 106 -35.41 18.29 34.89
CA VAL A 106 -36.08 17.50 35.93
C VAL A 106 -35.83 18.06 37.33
N ILE A 107 -34.61 18.49 37.64
CA ILE A 107 -34.29 19.13 38.93
C ILE A 107 -35.11 20.42 39.10
N LYS A 108 -35.16 21.26 38.07
CA LYS A 108 -35.94 22.50 38.10
C LYS A 108 -37.44 22.22 38.32
N ASP A 109 -37.98 21.20 37.67
CA ASP A 109 -39.38 20.80 37.83
C ASP A 109 -39.66 20.28 39.26
N LEU A 110 -38.70 19.56 39.85
CA LEU A 110 -38.77 19.11 41.25
C LEU A 110 -38.78 20.30 42.22
N ASP A 111 -37.87 21.26 42.04
CA ASP A 111 -37.79 22.47 42.88
C ASP A 111 -39.07 23.31 42.80
N ASN A 112 -39.63 23.43 41.59
CA ASN A 112 -40.90 24.11 41.37
C ASN A 112 -42.06 23.39 42.08
N ALA A 113 -42.14 22.05 41.95
CA ALA A 113 -43.17 21.25 42.60
C ALA A 113 -43.08 21.36 44.14
N TYR A 114 -41.87 21.29 44.69
CA TYR A 114 -41.62 21.49 46.11
C TYR A 114 -42.05 22.89 46.57
N SER A 115 -41.63 23.94 45.86
CA SER A 115 -41.98 25.33 46.19
C SER A 115 -43.49 25.56 46.16
N ALA A 116 -44.19 25.00 45.18
CA ALA A 116 -45.66 25.07 45.09
C ALA A 116 -46.34 24.39 46.28
N LYS A 117 -45.86 23.20 46.69
CA LYS A 117 -46.37 22.49 47.87
C LYS A 117 -46.11 23.26 49.17
N GLN A 118 -44.92 23.85 49.33
CA GLN A 118 -44.56 24.64 50.51
C GLN A 118 -45.44 25.89 50.66
N LEU A 119 -45.71 26.59 49.54
CA LEU A 119 -46.63 27.73 49.52
C LEU A 119 -48.04 27.32 49.93
N GLN A 120 -48.56 26.19 49.44
CA GLN A 120 -49.87 25.68 49.82
C GLN A 120 -49.98 25.42 51.33
N LEU A 121 -48.99 24.76 51.93
CA LEU A 121 -48.95 24.51 53.37
C LEU A 121 -48.94 25.80 54.18
N THR A 122 -48.11 26.76 53.78
CA THR A 122 -47.97 28.04 54.50
C THR A 122 -49.24 28.90 54.42
N VAL A 123 -50.04 28.77 53.35
CA VAL A 123 -51.34 29.46 53.22
C VAL A 123 -52.42 28.82 54.10
N ILE A 124 -52.36 27.49 54.31
CA ILE A 124 -53.29 26.78 55.19
C ILE A 124 -53.04 27.14 56.66
N ASP A 125 -51.78 27.19 57.09
CA ASP A 125 -51.40 27.58 58.45
C ASP A 125 -51.85 29.00 58.83
N LYS A 126 -52.11 29.88 57.86
CA LYS A 126 -52.62 31.25 58.10
C LYS A 126 -54.14 31.35 58.18
N LYS A 127 -54.88 30.29 57.85
CA LYS A 127 -56.36 30.28 57.81
C LYS A 127 -57.00 29.54 58.99
N VAL A 128 -56.20 28.90 59.85
CA VAL A 128 -56.62 28.28 61.12
C VAL A 128 -56.30 29.24 62.26
#